data_AF-A0A967Q1Q2-F1
#
_entry.id   AF-A0A967Q1Q2-F1
#
_cell.length_a   1.000
_cell.length_b   1.000
_cell.length_c   1.000
_cell.angle_alpha   90.00
_cell.angle_beta   90.00
_cell.angle_gamma   90.00
#
_symmetry.space_group_name_H-M   'P 1'
#
loop_
_entity.id
_entity.type
_entity.pdbx_description
1 polymer ?
#
loop_
_entity_poly.entity_id
_entity_poly.type
_entity_poly.pdbx_seq_one_letter_code
_entity_poly.pdbx_strand_id
1 'polypeptide(L)' 'LELMRQLNRDKGVTFLFSSHDSLVISHAERVVRLRDGRLEDDIRQAE' A
#
# COMPACT_ATOMS: atom_id res chain seq x y z
N LEU A 1 8.48 -1.33 -8.27
CA LEU A 1 6.99 -1.29 -8.13
C LEU A 1 6.26 -1.56 -9.44
N GLU A 2 6.87 -1.24 -10.58
CA GLU A 2 6.25 -1.41 -11.90
C GLU A 2 5.76 -2.84 -12.18
N LEU A 3 6.56 -3.87 -11.86
CA LEU A 3 6.14 -5.27 -11.97
C LEU A 3 4.90 -5.59 -11.13
N MET A 4 4.85 -5.09 -9.89
CA MET A 4 3.70 -5.33 -9.01
C MET A 4 2.45 -4.67 -9.60
N ARG A 5 2.54 -3.40 -10.02
CA ARG A 5 1.44 -2.69 -10.69
C ARG A 5 0.97 -3.43 -11.95
N GLN A 6 1.89 -3.99 -12.73
CA GLN A 6 1.54 -4.79 -13.88
C GLN A 6 0.79 -6.08 -13.49
N LEU A 7 1.21 -6.77 -12.44
CA LEU A 7 0.49 -7.95 -11.93
C LEU A 7 -0.89 -7.61 -11.36
N ASN A 8 -1.07 -6.41 -10.76
CA ASN A 8 -2.39 -5.94 -10.33
C ASN A 8 -3.32 -5.78 -11.54
N ARG A 9 -2.85 -5.12 -12.62
CA ARG A 9 -3.65 -4.86 -13.82
C ARG A 9 -3.93 -6.11 -14.65
N ASP A 10 -2.88 -6.89 -14.91
CA ASP A 10 -2.95 -8.00 -15.88
C ASP A 10 -3.57 -9.26 -15.26
N LYS A 11 -3.45 -9.42 -13.93
CA LYS A 11 -3.83 -10.66 -13.23
C LYS A 11 -4.76 -10.43 -12.02
N GLY A 12 -5.15 -9.19 -11.72
CA GLY A 12 -6.00 -8.89 -10.57
C GLY A 12 -5.36 -9.20 -9.20
N VAL A 13 -4.03 -9.33 -9.15
CA VAL A 13 -3.32 -9.69 -7.92
C VAL A 13 -3.28 -8.49 -6.98
N THR A 14 -3.79 -8.63 -5.75
CA THR A 14 -3.68 -7.60 -4.71
C THR A 14 -2.41 -7.82 -3.87
N PHE A 15 -1.65 -6.76 -3.64
CA PHE A 15 -0.48 -6.79 -2.78
C PHE A 15 -0.74 -6.01 -1.49
N LEU A 16 -0.41 -6.64 -0.35
CA LEU A 16 -0.45 -6.01 0.96
C LEU A 16 0.96 -6.05 1.57
N PHE A 17 1.47 -4.88 1.95
CA PHE A 17 2.76 -4.75 2.63
C PHE A 17 2.54 -4.17 4.03
N SER A 18 3.28 -4.71 5.00
CA SER A 18 3.43 -4.13 6.33
C SER A 18 4.90 -3.81 6.51
N SER A 19 5.23 -2.52 6.60
CA SER A 19 6.61 -2.05 6.73
C SER A 19 6.62 -0.72 7.49
N HIS A 20 7.77 -0.43 8.09
CA HIS A 20 8.10 0.89 8.63
C HIS A 20 9.06 1.67 7.72
N ASP A 21 9.46 1.06 6.59
CA ASP A 21 10.31 1.70 5.58
C ASP A 21 9.51 2.78 4.83
N SER A 22 9.92 4.03 4.99
CA SER A 22 9.29 5.20 4.39
C SER A 22 9.30 5.15 2.85
N LEU A 23 10.30 4.52 2.23
CA LEU A 23 10.40 4.38 0.78
C LEU A 23 9.31 3.44 0.25
N VAL A 24 9.00 2.35 0.96
CA VAL A 24 7.91 1.44 0.56
C VAL A 24 6.56 2.12 0.73
N ILE A 25 6.38 2.83 1.85
CA ILE A 25 5.13 3.53 2.19
C ILE A 25 4.84 4.67 1.21
N SER A 26 5.86 5.42 0.79
CA SER A 26 5.69 6.55 -0.15
C SER A 26 5.31 6.15 -1.57
N HIS A 27 5.47 4.87 -1.92
CA HIS A 27 5.12 4.35 -3.23
C HIS A 27 3.82 3.54 -3.23
N ALA A 28 3.18 3.36 -2.09
CA ALA A 28 1.94 2.62 -1.96
C ALA A 28 0.73 3.50 -2.34
N GLU A 29 -0.18 2.95 -3.16
CA GLU A 29 -1.41 3.64 -3.59
C GLU A 29 -2.38 3.89 -2.43
N ARG A 30 -2.33 3.06 -1.38
CA ARG A 30 -3.11 3.22 -0.15
C ARG A 30 -2.25 2.90 1.05
N VAL A 31 -2.29 3.78 2.06
CA VAL A 31 -1.60 3.62 3.33
C VAL A 31 -2.63 3.55 4.44
N VAL A 32 -2.65 2.41 5.13
CA VAL A 32 -3.50 2.18 6.30
C VAL A 32 -2.60 2.19 7.53
N ARG A 33 -2.84 3.12 8.47
CA ARG A 33 -2.12 3.16 9.75
C ARG A 33 -2.94 2.51 10.83
N LEU A 34 -2.31 1.58 11.53
CA LEU A 34 -2.89 0.92 12.70
C LEU A 34 -2.12 1.35 13.94
N ARG A 35 -2.85 1.61 15.01
CA ARG A 35 -2.28 1.87 16.34
C ARG A 35 -3.13 1.18 17.40
N ASP A 36 -2.48 0.41 18.26
CA ASP A 36 -3.12 -0.33 19.36
C ASP A 36 -4.32 -1.18 18.88
N GLY A 37 -4.16 -1.82 17.71
CA GLY A 37 -5.19 -2.66 17.08
C GLY A 37 -6.36 -1.90 16.46
N ARG A 38 -6.30 -0.56 16.40
CA ARG A 38 -7.33 0.29 15.80
C ARG A 38 -6.83 0.95 14.53
N LEU A 39 -7.76 1.20 13.61
CA LEU A 39 -7.51 2.04 12.45
C LEU A 39 -7.33 3.48 12.91
N GLU A 40 -6.11 4.01 12.74
CA GLU A 40 -5.78 5.40 13.05
C GLU A 40 -5.95 6.28 11.81
N ASP A 41 -5.57 5.77 10.62
CA ASP A 41 -5.60 6.54 9.38
C ASP A 41 -5.79 5.63 8.16
N ASP A 42 -6.40 6.15 7.10
CA ASP A 42 -6.64 5.46 5.84
C ASP A 42 -6.55 6.46 4.67
N ILE A 43 -5.38 6.50 4.04
CA ILE A 43 -5.07 7.45 2.99
C ILE A 43 -4.96 6.72 1.67
N ARG A 44 -5.70 7.17 0.66
CA ARG A 44 -5.42 6.84 -0.73
C ARG A 44 -4.52 7.93 -1.31
N GLN A 45 -3.30 7.55 -1.66
CA GLN A 45 -2.40 8.43 -2.40
C GLN A 45 -2.90 8.43 -3.84
N ALA A 46 -3.64 9.47 -4.22
CA ALA A 46 -3.99 9.67 -5.62
C ALA A 46 -2.70 9.96 -6.40
N GLU A 47 -2.55 9.30 -7.56
CA GLU A 47 -1.52 9.66 -8.56
C GLU A 47 -1.83 11.02 -9.19
#